data_AF-A0ABD7DI21-F1
#
_entry.id   AF-A0ABD7DI21-F1
#
_cell.length_a   1.000
_cell.length_b   1.000
_cell.length_c   1.000
_cell.angle_alpha   90.00
_cell.angle_beta   90.00
_cell.angle_gamma   90.00
#
_symmetry.space_group_name_H-M   'P 1'
#
loop_
_entity.id
_entity.type
_entity.pdbx_description
1 polymer ?
#
loop_
_entity_poly.entity_id
_entity_poly.type
_entity_poly.pdbx_seq_one_letter_code
_entity_poly.pdbx_strand_id
1 'polypeptide(L)'
;MEEEDDNWASEWTYNIEGPGSVELADMYNENGFDTSEKAIGITLYLIAKTLCSFISVRSEVQSNIPICIGFHDQDPIIRTGRD
;
A
#
# COMPACT_ATOMS: atom_id res chain seq x y z
N MET A 1 15.21 16.61 -19.61
CA MET A 1 15.01 17.12 -18.25
C MET A 1 15.44 15.97 -17.39
N GLU A 2 16.53 16.12 -16.64
CA GLU A 2 17.03 15.04 -15.77
C GLU A 2 15.93 14.75 -14.73
N GLU A 3 15.58 13.47 -14.58
CA GLU A 3 14.62 12.97 -13.59
C GLU A 3 15.22 13.22 -12.20
N GLU A 4 14.96 14.40 -11.64
CA GLU A 4 15.37 14.73 -10.27
C GLU A 4 14.46 13.96 -9.29
N ASP A 5 14.98 12.81 -8.88
CA ASP A 5 14.69 12.08 -7.63
C ASP A 5 13.41 11.23 -7.55
N ASP A 6 13.29 10.23 -8.44
CA ASP A 6 12.32 9.11 -8.36
C ASP A 6 12.41 8.30 -7.04
N ASN A 7 13.39 8.58 -6.18
CA ASN A 7 13.64 7.85 -4.93
C ASN A 7 13.16 8.58 -3.67
N TRP A 8 12.35 9.63 -3.80
CA TRP A 8 11.85 10.40 -2.65
C TRP A 8 11.12 9.55 -1.57
N ALA A 9 10.54 8.41 -1.96
CA ALA A 9 9.87 7.46 -1.05
C ALA A 9 10.78 6.32 -0.55
N SER A 10 12.06 6.33 -0.95
CA SER A 10 13.05 5.30 -0.66
C SER A 10 13.93 5.63 0.56
N GLU A 11 13.72 6.78 1.20
CA GLU A 11 14.38 7.11 2.47
C GLU A 11 13.46 6.79 3.66
N TRP A 12 13.87 5.83 4.50
CA TRP A 12 13.17 5.47 5.72
C TRP A 12 14.11 5.41 6.93
N THR A 13 13.62 5.88 8.08
CA THR A 13 14.36 5.79 9.36
C THR A 13 14.34 4.37 9.92
N TYR A 14 13.28 3.61 9.67
CA TYR A 14 13.10 2.25 10.17
C TYR A 14 12.16 1.44 9.28
N ASN A 15 12.44 0.13 9.14
CA ASN A 15 11.61 -0.81 8.40
C ASN A 15 11.16 -1.93 9.35
N ILE A 16 9.87 -2.25 9.33
CA ILE A 16 9.28 -3.36 10.07
C ILE A 16 8.56 -4.24 9.06
N GLU A 17 8.96 -5.51 8.99
CA GLU A 17 8.22 -6.50 8.22
C GLU A 17 6.92 -6.85 8.95
N GLY A 18 5.79 -6.66 8.27
CA GLY A 18 4.47 -6.98 8.78
C GLY A 18 4.13 -8.47 8.64
N PRO A 19 3.08 -8.95 9.32
CA PRO A 19 2.59 -10.32 9.15
C PRO A 19 2.10 -10.53 7.70
N GLY A 20 2.67 -11.53 7.02
CA GLY A 20 2.24 -11.96 5.70
C GLY A 20 1.07 -12.95 5.75
N SER A 21 0.27 -12.99 4.67
CA SER A 21 -0.73 -14.04 4.43
C SER A 21 -0.40 -14.75 3.13
N VAL A 22 -0.08 -16.04 3.24
CA VAL A 22 0.27 -16.90 2.09
C VAL A 22 -0.88 -16.93 1.09
N GLU A 23 -2.12 -17.09 1.56
CA GLU A 23 -3.30 -17.19 0.68
C GLU A 23 -3.52 -15.91 -0.14
N LEU A 24 -3.30 -14.73 0.46
CA LEU A 24 -3.42 -13.45 -0.26
C LEU A 24 -2.27 -13.22 -1.23
N ALA A 25 -1.06 -13.66 -0.86
CA ALA A 25 0.09 -13.60 -1.75
C ALA A 25 -0.11 -14.52 -2.97
N ASP A 26 -0.64 -15.73 -2.76
CA ASP A 26 -0.96 -16.66 -3.83
C ASP A 26 -2.03 -16.10 -4.77
N MET A 27 -3.07 -15.46 -4.23
CA MET A 27 -4.07 -14.76 -5.05
C MET A 27 -3.45 -13.72 -5.98
N TYR A 28 -2.48 -12.94 -5.49
CA TYR A 28 -1.77 -11.97 -6.33
C TYR A 28 -0.88 -12.65 -7.37
N ASN A 29 -0.08 -13.64 -6.95
CA ASN A 29 0.83 -14.38 -7.84
C ASN A 29 0.12 -15.10 -8.98
N GLU A 30 -1.07 -15.65 -8.71
CA GLU A 30 -1.87 -16.37 -9.71
C GLU A 30 -2.49 -15.47 -10.78
N ASN A 31 -2.84 -14.23 -10.42
CA ASN A 31 -3.61 -13.34 -11.30
C ASN A 31 -2.76 -12.19 -11.88
N GLY A 32 -1.62 -11.91 -11.25
CA GLY A 32 -0.79 -10.75 -11.56
C GLY A 32 -1.45 -9.44 -11.13
N PHE A 33 -0.91 -8.34 -11.63
CA PHE A 33 -1.32 -6.99 -11.23
C PHE A 33 -2.60 -6.52 -11.95
N ASP A 34 -2.51 -6.20 -13.23
CA ASP A 34 -3.55 -5.55 -14.02
C ASP A 34 -3.82 -6.27 -15.36
N THR A 35 -3.37 -7.52 -15.46
CA THR A 35 -3.42 -8.33 -16.69
C THR A 35 -4.85 -8.67 -17.16
N SER A 36 -5.85 -8.49 -16.29
CA SER A 36 -7.27 -8.73 -16.56
C SER A 36 -8.15 -7.95 -15.58
N GLU A 37 -9.45 -7.81 -15.87
CA GLU A 37 -10.42 -7.21 -14.94
C GLU A 37 -10.43 -7.92 -13.58
N LYS A 38 -10.24 -9.24 -13.57
CA LYS A 38 -10.12 -10.04 -12.36
C LYS A 38 -8.86 -9.67 -11.57
N ALA A 39 -7.72 -9.54 -12.24
CA ALA A 39 -6.45 -9.15 -11.62
C ALA A 39 -6.55 -7.74 -10.99
N ILE A 40 -7.14 -6.78 -11.72
CA ILE A 40 -7.41 -5.42 -11.22
C ILE A 40 -8.27 -5.48 -9.96
N GLY A 41 -9.37 -6.24 -9.99
CA GLY A 41 -10.26 -6.40 -8.84
C GLY A 41 -9.56 -7.02 -7.61
N ILE A 42 -8.72 -8.03 -7.83
CA ILE A 42 -7.92 -8.66 -6.77
C ILE A 42 -6.93 -7.65 -6.19
N THR A 43 -6.19 -6.93 -7.02
CA THR A 43 -5.23 -5.93 -6.55
C THR A 43 -5.91 -4.84 -5.73
N LEU A 44 -7.04 -4.29 -6.20
CA LEU A 44 -7.81 -3.30 -5.45
C LEU A 44 -8.31 -3.84 -4.11
N TYR A 45 -8.76 -5.10 -4.08
CA TYR A 45 -9.16 -5.76 -2.84
C TYR A 45 -8.01 -5.88 -1.84
N LEU A 46 -6.82 -6.30 -2.29
CA LEU A 46 -5.64 -6.45 -1.45
C LEU A 46 -5.18 -5.10 -0.87
N ILE A 47 -5.17 -4.05 -1.68
CA ILE A 47 -4.87 -2.68 -1.26
C ILE A 47 -5.87 -2.22 -0.20
N ALA A 48 -7.18 -2.32 -0.49
CA ALA A 48 -8.23 -1.88 0.41
C ALA A 48 -8.22 -2.64 1.75
N LYS A 49 -8.02 -3.97 1.71
CA LYS A 49 -7.90 -4.80 2.91
C LYS A 49 -6.74 -4.35 3.80
N THR A 50 -5.58 -4.12 3.18
CA THR A 50 -4.38 -3.65 3.89
C THR A 50 -4.63 -2.30 4.56
N LEU A 51 -5.18 -1.33 3.82
CA LEU A 51 -5.53 -0.02 4.36
C LEU A 51 -6.52 -0.11 5.53
N CYS A 52 -7.59 -0.90 5.38
CA CYS A 52 -8.59 -1.08 6.43
C CYS A 52 -7.98 -1.66 7.71
N SER A 53 -7.04 -2.61 7.61
CA SER A 53 -6.33 -3.17 8.77
C SER A 53 -5.45 -2.14 9.49
N PHE A 54 -4.74 -1.28 8.75
CA PHE A 54 -3.96 -0.20 9.37
C PHE A 54 -4.84 0.87 10.00
N ILE A 55 -5.93 1.26 9.34
CA ILE A 55 -6.89 2.24 9.86
C ILE A 55 -7.57 1.72 11.14
N SER A 56 -7.95 0.44 11.19
CA SER A 56 -8.59 -0.13 12.38
C SER A 56 -7.66 -0.06 13.59
N VAL A 57 -6.39 -0.43 13.42
CA VAL A 57 -5.40 -0.33 14.51
C VAL A 57 -5.13 1.13 14.87
N ARG A 58 -4.98 2.04 13.89
CA ARG A 58 -4.78 3.47 14.15
C ARG A 58 -5.87 4.06 15.06
N SER A 59 -7.13 3.65 14.87
CA SER A 59 -8.25 4.14 15.67
C SER A 59 -8.08 3.85 17.18
N GLU A 60 -7.33 2.80 17.54
CA GLU A 60 -7.05 2.40 18.91
C GLU A 60 -5.84 3.13 19.51
N VAL A 61 -4.88 3.57 18.68
CA VAL A 61 -3.62 4.19 19.12
C VAL A 61 -3.68 5.73 19.18
N GLN A 62 -4.84 6.32 18.83
CA GLN A 62 -5.17 7.75 18.94
C GLN A 62 -4.04 8.70 18.49
N SER A 63 -3.58 8.54 17.25
CA SER A 63 -2.52 9.40 16.69
C SER A 63 -2.98 10.14 15.43
N ASN A 64 -2.55 11.40 15.29
CA ASN A 64 -2.69 12.21 14.07
C ASN A 64 -1.62 11.86 13.03
N ILE A 65 -1.19 10.60 12.97
CA ILE A 65 -0.23 10.15 11.96
C ILE A 65 -0.99 9.93 10.64
N PRO A 66 -0.59 10.62 9.55
CA PRO A 66 -1.14 10.34 8.23
C PRO A 66 -0.71 8.94 7.78
N ILE A 67 -1.67 8.13 7.33
CA ILE A 67 -1.38 6.83 6.70
C ILE A 67 -1.33 7.04 5.19
N CYS A 68 -0.23 6.59 4.63
CA CYS A 68 0.19 6.77 3.26
C CYS A 68 0.49 5.40 2.66
N ILE A 69 0.07 5.15 1.42
CA ILE A 69 0.42 3.93 0.68
C ILE A 69 1.17 4.31 -0.60
N GLY A 70 2.30 3.65 -0.83
CA GLY A 70 2.96 3.58 -2.12
C GLY A 70 2.78 2.17 -2.67
N PHE A 71 2.42 2.06 -3.94
CA PHE A 71 2.20 0.77 -4.61
C PHE A 71 2.73 0.85 -6.04
N HIS A 72 3.70 0.01 -6.41
CA HIS A 72 4.36 -0.01 -7.74
C HIS A 72 4.68 1.39 -8.27
N ASP A 73 5.61 2.08 -7.62
CA ASP A 73 6.17 3.36 -8.10
C ASP A 73 5.11 4.46 -8.30
N GLN A 74 4.09 4.50 -7.43
CA GLN A 74 3.08 5.55 -7.46
C GLN A 74 3.69 6.93 -7.11
N ASP A 75 3.76 7.81 -8.11
CA ASP A 75 4.33 9.17 -8.01
C ASP A 75 3.52 10.19 -7.20
N PRO A 76 2.25 9.92 -6.84
CA PRO A 76 1.72 10.49 -5.60
C PRO A 76 1.36 9.41 -4.59
N ILE A 77 2.05 9.43 -3.45
CA ILE A 77 1.61 8.71 -2.25
C ILE A 77 0.24 9.23 -1.83
N ILE A 78 -0.77 8.35 -1.82
CA ILE A 78 -2.14 8.71 -1.47
C ILE A 78 -2.27 8.81 0.05
N ARG A 79 -2.61 10.00 0.56
CA ARG A 79 -2.97 10.23 1.96
C ARG A 79 -4.38 9.73 2.25
N THR A 80 -4.54 8.95 3.31
CA THR A 80 -5.85 8.56 3.84
C THR A 80 -6.18 9.38 5.10
N GLY A 81 -7.05 10.39 4.99
CA GLY A 81 -7.44 11.27 6.10
C GLY A 81 -8.18 12.53 5.64
N ARG A 82 -8.82 13.26 6.57
CA ARG A 82 -9.37 14.61 6.30
C ARG A 82 -8.25 15.65 6.37
N ASP A 83 -8.28 16.58 5.42
CA ASP A 83 -7.40 17.74 5.27
C ASP A 83 -7.13 18.50 6.58
#